data_AF-A0A2V8U555-F1
#
_entry.id   AF-A0A2V8U555-F1
#
_cell.length_a   1.000
_cell.length_b   1.000
_cell.length_c   1.000
_cell.angle_alpha   90.00
_cell.angle_beta   90.00
_cell.angle_gamma   90.00
#
_symmetry.space_group_name_H-M   'P 1'
#
loop_
_entity.id
_entity.type
_entity.pdbx_description
1 polymer ?
#
loop_
_entity_poly.entity_id
_entity_poly.type
_entity_poly.pdbx_seq_one_letter_code
_entity_poly.pdbx_strand_id
1 'polypeptide(L)'
;MKRRAWIQALVAQWAFVRGWAQAVTFPGNRAAALRALAAVVLPSTFGREYTDRIADRFAEWVRGYRAGADMEHGYGFPRVRSEPPSAVAKYIEQLDALGEHASRDAVERILADAKITALPQSPNGAHIITDLMSFYFHSSEANDLCYQAQIQRDTCRGLVGSGEPPAPLAR
;
A
#
# COMPACT_ATOMS: atom_id res chain seq x y z
N MET A 1 -9.73 12.86 67.03
CA MET A 1 -10.33 12.36 65.76
C MET A 1 -9.27 12.39 64.67
N LYS A 2 -8.69 11.23 64.34
CA LYS A 2 -7.64 11.06 63.30
C LYS A 2 -8.30 10.54 62.02
N ARG A 3 -8.32 11.33 60.94
CA ARG A 3 -8.75 10.90 59.60
C ARG A 3 -7.69 11.37 58.60
N ARG A 4 -6.72 10.49 58.30
CA ARG A 4 -6.55 9.79 57.01
C ARG A 4 -6.15 10.74 55.87
N ALA A 5 -4.86 10.99 55.75
CA ALA A 5 -4.21 11.58 54.57
C ALA A 5 -3.28 10.53 53.95
N TRP A 6 -3.86 9.57 53.22
CA TRP A 6 -3.14 8.60 52.40
C TRP A 6 -4.03 8.36 51.18
N ILE A 7 -3.56 8.80 50.01
CA ILE A 7 -3.90 8.46 48.61
C ILE A 7 -3.62 9.73 47.79
N GLN A 8 -2.33 10.01 47.55
CA GLN A 8 -1.91 11.04 46.58
C GLN A 8 -0.76 10.59 45.67
N ALA A 9 -0.48 9.29 45.60
CA ALA A 9 0.58 8.79 44.72
C ALA A 9 0.10 7.52 44.04
N LEU A 10 -0.56 7.63 42.87
CA LEU A 10 -0.71 6.53 41.90
C LEU A 10 -1.33 6.92 40.53
N VAL A 11 -1.38 8.22 40.15
CA VAL A 11 -1.91 8.61 38.82
C VAL A 11 -0.82 9.09 37.84
N ALA A 12 0.41 9.33 38.31
CA ALA A 12 1.47 9.90 37.48
C ALA A 12 2.31 8.88 36.67
N GLN A 13 1.94 7.59 36.65
CA GLN A 13 2.74 6.54 35.99
C GLN A 13 2.15 6.03 34.67
N TRP A 14 0.99 6.54 34.22
CA TRP A 14 0.35 6.15 32.96
C TRP A 14 0.44 7.19 31.84
N ALA A 15 1.29 8.21 32.00
CA ALA A 15 1.48 9.26 30.99
C ALA A 15 2.76 9.08 30.15
N PHE A 16 3.53 8.01 30.33
CA PHE A 16 4.87 7.88 29.74
C PHE A 16 5.02 6.84 28.60
N VAL A 17 3.94 6.23 28.11
CA VAL A 17 3.98 5.33 26.94
C VAL A 17 2.92 5.71 25.91
N ARG A 18 2.93 6.96 25.49
CA ARG A 18 2.46 7.36 24.16
C ARG A 18 3.51 8.30 23.59
N GLY A 19 4.68 7.74 23.26
CA GLY A 19 5.60 8.40 22.35
C GLY A 19 4.85 8.62 21.05
N TRP A 20 4.58 9.88 20.77
CA TRP A 20 3.89 10.35 19.58
C TRP A 20 4.73 9.96 18.37
N ALA A 21 4.40 8.85 17.72
CA ALA A 21 4.69 8.71 16.31
C ALA A 21 3.93 9.87 15.65
N GLN A 22 4.64 10.89 15.17
CA GLN A 22 4.04 11.78 14.19
C GLN A 22 3.51 10.87 13.09
N ALA A 23 2.19 10.80 12.93
CA ALA A 23 1.59 10.03 11.87
C ALA A 23 2.02 10.73 10.57
N VAL A 24 3.11 10.24 9.99
CA VAL A 24 3.63 10.73 8.72
C VAL A 24 2.50 10.52 7.71
N THR A 25 1.88 11.62 7.29
CA THR A 25 0.71 11.57 6.43
C THR A 25 1.18 11.30 5.01
N PHE A 26 0.95 10.08 4.53
CA PHE A 26 1.29 9.69 3.16
C PHE A 26 0.14 10.04 2.19
N PRO A 27 0.41 10.66 1.01
CA PRO A 27 1.70 11.13 0.50
C PRO A 27 2.02 12.58 0.92
N GLY A 28 1.12 13.23 1.68
CA GLY A 28 1.29 14.60 2.14
C GLY A 28 1.38 15.59 0.97
N ASN A 29 2.36 16.48 0.99
CA ASN A 29 2.65 17.41 -0.11
C ASN A 29 3.22 16.74 -1.38
N ARG A 30 3.49 15.43 -1.38
CA ARG A 30 4.05 14.67 -2.52
C ARG A 30 2.99 13.99 -3.37
N ALA A 31 1.70 14.32 -3.18
CA ALA A 31 0.61 13.75 -3.98
C ALA A 31 0.83 13.93 -5.49
N ALA A 32 1.31 15.12 -5.90
CA ALA A 32 1.62 15.40 -7.30
C ALA A 32 2.73 14.48 -7.84
N ALA A 33 3.82 14.29 -7.08
CA ALA A 33 4.91 13.39 -7.43
C ALA A 33 4.45 11.93 -7.54
N LEU A 34 3.60 11.46 -6.61
CA LEU A 34 3.05 10.10 -6.67
C LEU A 34 2.17 9.88 -7.92
N ARG A 35 1.34 10.86 -8.28
CA ARG A 35 0.51 10.83 -9.49
C ARG A 35 1.34 10.88 -10.77
N ALA A 36 2.37 11.74 -10.80
CA ALA A 36 3.32 11.79 -11.91
C ALA A 36 4.05 10.45 -12.08
N LEU A 37 4.48 9.83 -10.97
CA LEU A 37 5.09 8.50 -10.99
C LEU A 37 4.12 7.45 -11.56
N ALA A 38 2.86 7.43 -11.10
CA ALA A 38 1.85 6.50 -11.60
C ALA A 38 1.63 6.64 -13.12
N ALA A 39 1.58 7.87 -13.63
CA ALA A 39 1.44 8.13 -15.06
C ALA A 39 2.63 7.61 -15.91
N VAL A 40 3.83 7.49 -15.32
CA VAL A 40 5.03 6.97 -16.00
C VAL A 40 5.05 5.44 -16.01
N VAL A 41 4.67 4.82 -14.90
CA VAL A 41 4.88 3.37 -14.67
C VAL A 41 3.69 2.51 -15.06
N LEU A 42 2.49 3.09 -15.12
CA LEU A 42 1.29 2.40 -15.57
C LEU A 42 1.16 2.47 -17.10
N PRO A 43 0.42 1.54 -17.72
CA PRO A 43 0.11 1.56 -19.15
C PRO A 43 -0.38 2.95 -19.63
N SER A 44 0.23 3.44 -20.71
CA SER A 44 -0.08 4.75 -21.29
C SER A 44 -1.51 4.85 -21.84
N THR A 45 -2.21 3.72 -22.03
CA THR A 45 -3.59 3.66 -22.53
C THR A 45 -4.62 4.14 -21.51
N PHE A 46 -4.28 4.21 -20.22
CA PHE A 46 -5.24 4.53 -19.15
C PHE A 46 -5.65 6.00 -19.08
N GLY A 47 -4.88 6.90 -19.68
CA GLY A 47 -5.12 8.33 -19.53
C GLY A 47 -4.84 8.82 -18.10
N ARG A 48 -4.76 10.15 -17.94
CA ARG A 48 -4.27 10.76 -16.71
C ARG A 48 -5.18 10.56 -15.50
N GLU A 49 -6.49 10.67 -15.72
CA GLU A 49 -7.49 10.52 -14.66
C GLU A 49 -7.42 9.14 -13.99
N TYR A 50 -7.32 8.09 -14.80
CA TYR A 50 -7.25 6.72 -14.30
C TYR A 50 -5.95 6.47 -13.53
N THR A 51 -4.80 6.92 -14.05
CA THR A 51 -3.52 6.77 -13.35
C THR A 51 -3.49 7.52 -12.02
N ASP A 52 -4.10 8.71 -11.97
CA ASP A 52 -4.19 9.51 -10.74
C ASP A 52 -5.08 8.81 -9.71
N ARG A 53 -6.18 8.19 -10.14
CA ARG A 53 -7.05 7.38 -9.26
C ARG A 53 -6.31 6.17 -8.69
N ILE A 54 -5.47 5.49 -9.47
CA ILE A 54 -4.64 4.38 -8.97
C ILE A 54 -3.62 4.87 -7.94
N ALA A 55 -2.96 6.01 -8.19
CA ALA A 55 -2.07 6.64 -7.22
C ALA A 55 -2.77 6.97 -5.89
N ASP A 56 -3.98 7.52 -5.96
CA ASP A 56 -4.77 7.89 -4.79
C ASP A 56 -5.20 6.65 -4.00
N ARG A 57 -5.65 5.58 -4.67
CA ARG A 57 -5.94 4.28 -4.05
C ARG A 57 -4.72 3.64 -3.40
N PHE A 58 -3.55 3.72 -4.05
CA PHE A 58 -2.31 3.24 -3.47
C PHE A 58 -1.97 4.02 -2.20
N ALA A 59 -2.15 5.34 -2.21
CA ALA A 59 -1.93 6.15 -1.02
C ALA A 59 -2.90 5.82 0.12
N GLU A 60 -4.17 5.55 -0.18
CA GLU A 60 -5.12 5.04 0.80
C GLU A 60 -4.69 3.70 1.39
N TRP A 61 -4.25 2.77 0.54
CA TRP A 61 -3.75 1.46 0.96
C TRP A 61 -2.54 1.60 1.88
N VAL A 62 -1.57 2.45 1.56
CA VAL A 62 -0.39 2.72 2.40
C VAL A 62 -0.80 3.33 3.75
N ARG A 63 -1.76 4.27 3.78
CA ARG A 63 -2.27 4.85 5.03
C ARG A 63 -3.02 3.83 5.88
N GLY A 64 -3.68 2.87 5.25
CA GLY A 64 -4.40 1.78 5.92
C GLY A 64 -3.49 0.69 6.50
N TYR A 65 -2.19 0.71 6.21
CA TYR A 65 -1.24 -0.30 6.64
C TYR A 65 -1.11 -0.35 8.18
N ARG A 66 -1.24 -1.56 8.74
CA ARG A 66 -1.16 -1.80 10.19
C ARG A 66 0.10 -2.56 10.55
N ALA A 67 1.15 -1.83 10.94
CA ALA A 67 2.39 -2.44 11.39
C ALA A 67 2.15 -3.34 12.63
N GLY A 68 2.78 -4.52 12.64
CA GLY A 68 2.66 -5.49 13.73
C GLY A 68 1.31 -6.20 13.82
N ALA A 69 0.39 -6.00 12.87
CA ALA A 69 -0.82 -6.79 12.80
C ALA A 69 -0.49 -8.26 12.53
N ASP A 70 -1.26 -9.18 13.10
CA ASP A 70 -1.09 -10.60 12.83
C ASP A 70 -1.45 -10.90 11.37
N MET A 71 -0.56 -11.61 10.69
CA MET A 71 -0.75 -12.07 9.32
C MET A 71 -1.57 -13.35 9.31
N GLU A 72 -2.31 -13.57 8.21
CA GLU A 72 -3.06 -14.80 8.01
C GLU A 72 -2.15 -16.04 8.06
N HIS A 73 -2.60 -17.07 8.78
CA HIS A 73 -1.93 -18.36 8.81
C HIS A 73 -2.24 -19.15 7.52
N GLY A 74 -1.39 -18.99 6.51
CA GLY A 74 -1.49 -19.84 5.33
C GLY A 74 -1.20 -21.32 5.66
N TYR A 75 -1.74 -22.24 4.85
CA TYR A 75 -1.27 -23.62 4.84
C TYR A 75 0.25 -23.65 4.68
N GLY A 76 0.95 -24.31 5.61
CA GLY A 76 2.41 -24.38 5.63
C GLY A 76 3.12 -23.41 6.58
N PHE A 77 2.40 -22.53 7.29
CA PHE A 77 2.99 -21.65 8.30
C PHE A 77 2.49 -22.02 9.72
N PRO A 78 3.24 -22.82 10.49
CA PRO A 78 2.79 -23.30 11.80
C PRO A 78 2.84 -22.25 12.92
N ARG A 79 3.35 -21.04 12.64
CA ARG A 79 3.50 -19.95 13.62
C ARG A 79 2.82 -18.69 13.12
N VAL A 80 2.19 -17.96 14.03
CA VAL A 80 1.69 -16.61 13.78
C VAL A 80 2.87 -15.72 13.41
N ARG A 81 2.70 -14.97 12.32
CA ARG A 81 3.64 -13.94 11.86
C ARG A 81 2.95 -12.60 12.01
N SER A 82 3.74 -11.54 12.12
CA SER A 82 3.23 -10.19 12.17
C SER A 82 3.78 -9.36 11.03
N GLU A 83 2.98 -8.39 10.58
CA GLU A 83 3.36 -7.44 9.54
C GLU A 83 4.59 -6.62 9.94
N PRO A 84 5.54 -6.36 9.02
CA PRO A 84 6.72 -5.56 9.29
C PRO A 84 6.39 -4.08 9.60
N PRO A 85 7.38 -3.27 10.02
CA PRO A 85 7.21 -1.83 10.15
C PRO A 85 6.73 -1.18 8.84
N SER A 86 5.98 -0.08 8.96
CA SER A 86 5.47 0.66 7.81
C SER A 86 6.61 1.24 6.95
N ALA A 87 6.47 1.12 5.63
CA ALA A 87 7.44 1.65 4.65
C ALA A 87 7.25 3.15 4.34
N VAL A 88 6.33 3.84 5.00
CA VAL A 88 5.95 5.24 4.68
C VAL A 88 7.15 6.19 4.66
N ALA A 89 8.05 6.10 5.64
CA ALA A 89 9.23 6.96 5.70
C ALA A 89 10.13 6.77 4.46
N LYS A 90 10.38 5.50 4.09
CA LYS A 90 11.18 5.15 2.91
C LYS A 90 10.52 5.61 1.61
N TYR A 91 9.20 5.47 1.48
CA TYR A 91 8.48 5.94 0.30
C TYR A 91 8.57 7.46 0.15
N ILE A 92 8.56 8.21 1.26
CA ILE A 92 8.72 9.65 1.23
C ILE A 92 10.10 10.06 0.77
N GLU A 93 11.15 9.42 1.28
CA GLU A 93 12.53 9.65 0.83
C GLU A 93 12.68 9.36 -0.67
N GLN A 94 12.06 8.28 -1.16
CA GLN A 94 12.08 7.92 -2.58
C GLN A 94 11.29 8.92 -3.45
N LEU A 95 10.15 9.40 -2.98
CA LEU A 95 9.38 10.44 -3.67
C LEU A 95 10.10 11.78 -3.71
N ASP A 96 10.81 12.16 -2.63
CA ASP A 96 11.65 13.35 -2.60
C ASP A 96 12.81 13.27 -3.58
N ALA A 97 13.45 12.10 -3.68
CA ALA A 97 14.54 11.88 -4.61
C ALA A 97 14.08 11.93 -6.08
N LEU A 98 12.84 11.53 -6.36
CA LEU A 98 12.26 11.56 -7.70
C LEU A 98 11.81 12.97 -8.11
N GLY A 99 11.25 13.74 -7.15
CA GLY A 99 10.62 15.02 -7.42
C GLY A 99 9.32 14.93 -8.23
N GLU A 100 8.79 16.07 -8.65
CA GLU A 100 7.51 16.15 -9.39
C GLU A 100 7.61 15.79 -10.88
N HIS A 101 8.83 15.76 -11.42
CA HIS A 101 9.09 15.55 -12.85
C HIS A 101 9.65 14.14 -13.12
N ALA A 102 8.95 13.12 -12.61
CA ALA A 102 9.26 11.75 -12.91
C ALA A 102 9.27 11.53 -14.43
N SER A 103 10.40 11.11 -14.99
CA SER A 103 10.52 10.68 -16.39
C SER A 103 10.76 9.19 -16.48
N ARG A 104 10.46 8.60 -17.63
CA ARG A 104 10.72 7.17 -17.89
C ARG A 104 12.19 6.82 -17.65
N ASP A 105 13.11 7.61 -18.21
CA ASP A 105 14.55 7.40 -18.04
C ASP A 105 15.00 7.51 -16.58
N ALA A 106 14.38 8.42 -15.80
CA ALA A 106 14.67 8.53 -14.37
C ALA A 106 14.23 7.30 -13.59
N VAL A 107 13.01 6.82 -13.86
CA VAL A 107 12.48 5.59 -13.26
C VAL A 107 13.35 4.38 -13.60
N GLU A 108 13.69 4.20 -14.89
CA GLU A 108 14.51 3.07 -15.33
C GLU A 108 15.88 3.05 -14.67
N ARG A 109 16.53 4.22 -14.54
CA ARG A 109 17.81 4.35 -13.83
C ARG A 109 17.69 4.00 -12.35
N ILE A 110 16.67 4.52 -11.66
CA ILE A 110 16.44 4.23 -10.24
C ILE A 110 16.23 2.73 -10.02
N LEU A 111 15.43 2.08 -10.87
CA LEU A 111 15.21 0.63 -10.80
C LEU A 111 16.49 -0.17 -11.06
N ALA A 112 17.29 0.25 -12.04
CA ALA A 112 18.58 -0.37 -12.37
C ALA A 112 19.58 -0.23 -11.21
N ASP A 113 19.69 0.97 -10.63
CA ASP A 113 20.58 1.26 -9.49
C ASP A 113 20.15 0.47 -8.24
N ALA A 114 18.85 0.32 -8.02
CA ALA A 114 18.27 -0.51 -6.96
C ALA A 114 18.38 -2.02 -7.25
N LYS A 115 18.90 -2.42 -8.42
CA LYS A 115 19.06 -3.81 -8.88
C LYS A 115 17.76 -4.61 -8.85
N ILE A 116 16.65 -3.93 -9.16
CA ILE A 116 15.33 -4.54 -9.19
C ILE A 116 15.15 -5.24 -10.53
N THR A 117 15.04 -6.57 -10.50
CA THR A 117 14.88 -7.41 -11.70
C THR A 117 13.50 -8.02 -11.84
N ALA A 118 12.68 -8.00 -10.78
CA ALA A 118 11.35 -8.55 -10.77
C ALA A 118 10.42 -7.75 -9.85
N LEU A 119 9.14 -7.71 -10.20
CA LEU A 119 8.11 -7.14 -9.35
C LEU A 119 7.78 -8.12 -8.20
N PRO A 120 7.61 -7.63 -6.97
CA PRO A 120 7.15 -8.48 -5.88
C PRO A 120 5.68 -8.90 -6.10
N GLN A 121 5.31 -10.06 -5.55
CA GLN A 121 3.93 -10.59 -5.63
C GLN A 121 2.91 -9.71 -4.89
N SER A 122 3.36 -8.99 -3.88
CA SER A 122 2.60 -7.98 -3.18
C SER A 122 3.54 -6.83 -2.80
N PRO A 123 3.03 -5.61 -2.61
CA PRO A 123 3.84 -4.51 -2.11
C PRO A 123 4.56 -4.91 -0.82
N ASN A 124 5.89 -4.82 -0.79
CA ASN A 124 6.70 -5.31 0.34
C ASN A 124 7.45 -4.19 1.08
N GLY A 125 7.27 -2.94 0.66
CA GLY A 125 7.92 -1.78 1.29
C GLY A 125 9.35 -1.54 0.83
N ALA A 126 9.85 -2.33 -0.13
CA ALA A 126 11.23 -2.18 -0.60
C ALA A 126 11.38 -0.96 -1.50
N HIS A 127 10.45 -0.71 -2.42
CA HIS A 127 10.58 0.38 -3.38
C HIS A 127 9.23 0.84 -3.90
N ILE A 128 8.94 2.14 -3.77
CA ILE A 128 7.63 2.71 -4.11
C ILE A 128 7.23 2.43 -5.55
N ILE A 129 8.18 2.49 -6.49
CA ILE A 129 7.92 2.20 -7.90
C ILE A 129 7.39 0.78 -8.10
N THR A 130 8.10 -0.22 -7.57
CA THR A 130 7.68 -1.62 -7.72
C THR A 130 6.44 -1.91 -6.91
N ASP A 131 6.29 -1.32 -5.74
CA ASP A 131 5.16 -1.53 -4.86
C ASP A 131 3.88 -0.92 -5.45
N LEU A 132 3.96 0.25 -6.10
CA LEU A 132 2.85 0.83 -6.86
C LEU A 132 2.47 -0.04 -8.06
N MET A 133 3.46 -0.52 -8.82
CA MET A 133 3.20 -1.43 -9.95
C MET A 133 2.57 -2.74 -9.47
N SER A 134 3.14 -3.37 -8.45
CA SER A 134 2.62 -4.61 -7.86
C SER A 134 1.22 -4.42 -7.28
N PHE A 135 0.96 -3.29 -6.62
CA PHE A 135 -0.37 -2.93 -6.13
C PHE A 135 -1.40 -2.90 -7.27
N TYR A 136 -1.08 -2.25 -8.39
CA TYR A 136 -1.99 -2.21 -9.53
C TYR A 136 -2.15 -3.58 -10.20
N PHE A 137 -1.05 -4.23 -10.60
CA PHE A 137 -1.11 -5.47 -11.37
C PHE A 137 -1.72 -6.65 -10.61
N HIS A 138 -1.70 -6.63 -9.28
CA HIS A 138 -2.40 -7.63 -8.47
C HIS A 138 -3.83 -7.24 -8.11
N SER A 139 -4.29 -6.05 -8.47
CA SER A 139 -5.68 -5.63 -8.21
C SER A 139 -6.69 -6.42 -9.03
N SER A 140 -7.91 -6.54 -8.50
CA SER A 140 -9.05 -7.07 -9.26
C SER A 140 -9.29 -6.36 -10.60
N GLU A 141 -9.12 -5.04 -10.64
CA GLU A 141 -9.36 -4.25 -11.86
C GLU A 141 -8.35 -4.59 -12.97
N ALA A 142 -7.07 -4.70 -12.64
CA ALA A 142 -6.03 -5.09 -13.59
C ALA A 142 -6.23 -6.52 -14.11
N ASN A 143 -6.65 -7.43 -13.22
CA ASN A 143 -6.95 -8.81 -13.57
C ASN A 143 -8.13 -8.89 -14.56
N ASP A 144 -9.22 -8.19 -14.27
CA ASP A 144 -10.40 -8.17 -15.12
C ASP A 144 -10.11 -7.57 -16.50
N LEU A 145 -9.31 -6.50 -16.55
CA LEU A 145 -8.87 -5.89 -17.79
C LEU A 145 -7.99 -6.83 -18.62
N CYS A 146 -7.05 -7.54 -17.99
CA CYS A 146 -6.17 -8.49 -18.66
C CYS A 146 -6.95 -9.60 -19.39
N TYR A 147 -7.98 -10.13 -18.72
CA TYR A 147 -8.82 -11.22 -19.26
C TYR A 147 -10.07 -10.74 -19.99
N GLN A 148 -10.34 -9.43 -20.03
CA GLN A 148 -11.57 -8.84 -20.59
C GLN A 148 -12.85 -9.48 -20.00
N ALA A 149 -12.80 -9.81 -18.71
CA ALA A 149 -13.88 -10.51 -18.00
C ALA A 149 -14.01 -10.03 -16.56
N GLN A 150 -15.23 -10.03 -16.03
CA GLN A 150 -15.59 -9.63 -14.66
C GLN A 150 -15.22 -10.74 -13.66
N ILE A 151 -13.94 -11.04 -13.53
CA ILE A 151 -13.45 -12.09 -12.62
C ILE A 151 -13.64 -11.63 -11.18
N GLN A 152 -13.43 -10.33 -10.90
CA GLN A 152 -13.61 -9.73 -9.59
C GLN A 152 -12.82 -10.48 -8.50
N ARG A 153 -11.50 -10.69 -8.72
CA ARG A 153 -10.66 -11.64 -7.95
C ARG A 153 -10.72 -11.47 -6.41
N ASP A 154 -10.96 -10.25 -5.95
CA ASP A 154 -10.99 -9.89 -4.53
C ASP A 154 -12.42 -10.00 -3.95
N THR A 155 -13.39 -10.45 -4.75
CA THR A 155 -14.80 -10.63 -4.38
C THR A 155 -15.22 -12.07 -4.65
N CYS A 156 -15.71 -12.74 -3.61
CA CYS A 156 -16.22 -14.09 -3.75
C CYS A 156 -17.53 -14.11 -4.54
N ARG A 157 -17.60 -14.91 -5.61
CA ARG A 157 -18.87 -15.28 -6.26
C ARG A 157 -19.59 -16.34 -5.41
N GLY A 158 -20.92 -16.27 -5.38
CA GLY A 158 -21.73 -17.31 -4.76
C GLY A 158 -21.59 -18.66 -5.49
N LEU A 159 -22.07 -19.74 -4.86
CA LEU A 159 -22.04 -21.08 -5.46
C LEU A 159 -22.94 -21.20 -6.70
N VAL A 160 -24.06 -20.48 -6.69
CA VAL A 160 -25.01 -20.45 -7.82
C VAL A 160 -24.32 -19.87 -9.04
N GLY A 161 -24.26 -20.64 -10.13
CA GLY A 161 -23.60 -20.22 -11.36
C GLY A 161 -22.06 -20.25 -11.31
N SER A 162 -21.45 -20.86 -10.29
CA SER A 162 -19.98 -20.94 -10.17
C SER A 162 -19.30 -21.77 -11.27
N GLY A 163 -20.06 -22.68 -11.91
CA GLY A 163 -19.59 -23.43 -13.09
C GLY A 163 -19.56 -22.60 -14.38
N GLU A 164 -20.21 -21.43 -14.39
CA GLU A 164 -20.22 -20.55 -15.56
C GLU A 164 -18.95 -19.67 -15.59
N PRO A 165 -18.39 -19.43 -16.78
CA PRO A 165 -17.29 -18.50 -16.93
C PRO A 165 -17.71 -17.09 -16.47
N PRO A 166 -16.77 -16.26 -15.97
CA PRO A 166 -17.06 -14.87 -15.65
C PRO A 166 -17.64 -14.11 -16.84
N ALA A 167 -18.56 -13.19 -16.55
CA ALA A 167 -19.20 -12.37 -17.59
C ALA A 167 -18.15 -11.49 -18.31
N PRO A 168 -18.35 -11.13 -19.58
CA PRO A 168 -17.47 -10.19 -20.28
C PRO A 168 -17.40 -8.84 -19.57
N LEU A 169 -16.23 -8.18 -19.62
CA LEU A 169 -16.08 -6.82 -19.10
C LEU A 169 -16.91 -5.86 -19.98
N ALA A 170 -17.76 -5.03 -19.34
CA ALA A 170 -18.50 -4.01 -20.06
C ALA A 170 -17.52 -2.99 -20.66
N ARG A 171 -17.73 -2.63 -21.93
CA ARG A 171 -16.93 -1.62 -22.63
C ARG A 171 -17.53 -0.23 -22.44
#